data_AF-A0A6L9IQQ2-F1
#
_entry.id   AF-A0A6L9IQQ2-F1
#
_cell.length_a   1.000
_cell.length_b   1.000
_cell.length_c   1.000
_cell.angle_alpha   90.00
_cell.angle_beta   90.00
_cell.angle_gamma   90.00
#
_symmetry.space_group_name_H-M   'P 1'
#
loop_
_entity.id
_entity.type
_entity.pdbx_description
1 polymer ?
#
loop_
_entity_poly.entity_id
_entity_poly.type
_entity_poly.pdbx_seq_one_letter_code
_entity_poly.pdbx_strand_id
1 'polypeptide(L)'
;MKKLVLLFALLLTVILAPLSVGAQDDLTVASSMPDLAFPFFVHMQAQIRDEAEAIGGITLLESDGRSSVPTQTADVEAAIIQGAQALVISPLDVAAMAPAVQQAVDAGVVVVTVDRRVEGVDGILAHVGADNVLGGR
;
A
#
# COMPACT_ATOMS: atom_id res chain seq x y z
N MET A 1 20.83 66.91 20.59
CA MET A 1 20.93 65.60 21.28
C MET A 1 19.73 65.45 22.21
N LYS A 2 19.09 64.27 22.27
CA LYS A 2 17.84 63.91 23.02
C LYS A 2 16.55 63.68 22.20
N LYS A 3 16.57 63.71 20.86
CA LYS A 3 15.45 63.19 20.02
C LYS A 3 15.57 61.68 19.72
N LEU A 4 16.21 60.90 20.60
CA LEU A 4 16.73 59.55 20.27
C LEU A 4 16.21 58.46 21.21
N VAL A 5 14.97 58.53 21.69
CA VAL A 5 14.45 57.54 22.66
C VAL A 5 13.08 56.93 22.28
N LEU A 6 12.44 57.32 21.18
CA LEU A 6 11.00 56.99 20.97
C LEU A 6 10.62 56.29 19.66
N LEU A 7 11.55 55.91 18.80
CA LEU A 7 11.22 55.12 17.61
C LEU A 7 12.26 54.00 17.42
N PHE A 8 11.92 52.80 17.89
CA PHE A 8 12.14 51.51 17.21
C PHE A 8 11.78 50.37 18.19
N ALA A 9 10.55 50.41 18.72
CA ALA A 9 9.93 49.29 19.42
C ALA A 9 9.18 48.36 18.43
N LEU A 10 9.67 48.25 17.19
CA LEU A 10 9.02 47.50 16.13
C LEU A 10 10.10 46.73 15.35
N LEU A 11 9.85 45.45 15.11
CA LEU A 11 10.73 44.43 14.48
C LEU A 11 11.74 43.75 15.41
N LEU A 12 11.26 42.77 16.18
CA LEU A 12 11.84 41.42 16.13
C LEU A 12 10.90 40.34 16.68
N THR A 13 9.63 40.34 16.26
CA THR A 13 8.87 39.09 16.25
C THR A 13 9.21 38.36 14.95
N VAL A 14 10.29 37.59 14.99
CA VAL A 14 10.45 36.49 14.03
C VAL A 14 9.31 35.53 14.33
N ILE A 15 8.21 35.69 13.59
CA ILE A 15 7.20 34.64 13.48
C ILE A 15 7.95 33.48 12.87
N LEU A 16 8.36 32.54 13.72
CA LEU A 16 8.73 31.20 13.31
C LEU A 16 7.44 30.61 12.74
N ALA A 17 7.15 30.91 11.47
CA ALA A 17 6.13 30.18 10.75
C ALA A 17 6.55 28.71 10.87
N PRO A 18 5.71 27.83 11.42
CA PRO A 18 6.02 26.42 11.32
C PRO A 18 6.20 26.16 9.84
N LEU A 19 7.38 25.66 9.47
CA LEU A 19 7.54 24.97 8.21
C LEU A 19 6.44 23.92 8.25
N SER A 20 5.38 24.14 7.49
CA SER A 20 4.46 23.08 7.15
C SER A 20 5.30 22.08 6.39
N VAL A 21 5.91 21.15 7.13
CA VAL A 21 6.26 19.82 6.62
C VAL A 21 4.97 19.39 5.97
N GLY A 22 4.95 19.36 4.64
CA GLY A 22 3.76 18.98 3.88
C GLY A 22 3.26 17.68 4.50
N ALA A 23 2.00 17.67 4.93
CA ALA A 23 1.34 16.41 5.26
C ALA A 23 1.49 15.55 4.00
N GLN A 24 2.35 14.54 4.08
CA GLN A 24 2.38 13.49 3.08
C GLN A 24 1.02 12.83 3.22
N ASP A 25 0.16 12.96 2.20
CA ASP A 25 -1.16 12.34 2.23
C ASP A 25 -0.97 10.84 2.51
N ASP A 26 -1.57 10.36 3.61
CA ASP A 26 -1.42 8.96 4.03
C ASP A 26 -1.97 8.05 2.93
N LEU A 27 -1.11 7.22 2.34
CA LEU A 27 -1.47 6.24 1.33
C LEU A 27 -2.07 5.01 2.02
N THR A 28 -3.29 4.62 1.65
CA THR A 28 -3.88 3.35 2.10
C THR A 28 -3.49 2.26 1.12
N VAL A 29 -2.71 1.29 1.56
CA VAL A 29 -2.28 0.14 0.74
C VAL A 29 -2.88 -1.13 1.34
N ALA A 30 -3.45 -1.99 0.52
CA ALA A 30 -3.90 -3.30 0.93
C ALA A 30 -2.90 -4.39 0.54
N SER A 31 -2.65 -5.34 1.43
CA SER A 31 -1.95 -6.57 1.13
C SER A 31 -2.88 -7.77 1.27
N SER A 32 -2.83 -8.68 0.30
CA SER A 32 -3.67 -9.89 0.27
C SER A 32 -2.84 -11.14 0.03
N MET A 33 -2.70 -11.94 1.09
CA MET A 33 -1.96 -13.19 1.07
C MET A 33 -2.91 -14.39 0.97
N PRO A 34 -2.52 -15.49 0.31
CA PRO A 34 -3.42 -16.60 0.09
C PRO A 34 -3.65 -17.43 1.36
N ASP A 35 -2.65 -17.53 2.24
CA ASP A 35 -2.71 -18.26 3.51
C ASP A 35 -1.56 -17.87 4.45
N LEU A 36 -1.85 -17.18 5.54
CA LEU A 36 -0.87 -16.83 6.58
C LEU A 36 -0.56 -17.99 7.55
N ALA A 37 -1.08 -19.20 7.35
CA ALA A 37 -0.56 -20.40 8.00
C ALA A 37 0.73 -20.92 7.33
N PHE A 38 1.01 -20.50 6.08
CA PHE A 38 2.22 -20.90 5.38
C PHE A 38 3.38 -19.92 5.70
N PRO A 39 4.52 -20.38 6.27
CA PRO A 39 5.57 -19.50 6.77
C PRO A 39 6.15 -18.52 5.75
N PHE A 40 6.16 -18.89 4.46
CA PHE A 40 6.59 -18.00 3.40
C PHE A 40 5.73 -16.73 3.30
N PHE A 41 4.39 -16.88 3.35
CA PHE A 41 3.48 -15.74 3.30
C PHE A 41 3.48 -14.93 4.60
N VAL A 42 3.71 -15.57 5.75
CA VAL A 42 3.96 -14.86 7.02
C VAL A 42 5.18 -13.95 6.90
N HIS A 43 6.28 -14.47 6.36
CA HIS A 43 7.50 -13.69 6.18
C HIS A 43 7.29 -12.56 5.15
N MET A 44 6.66 -12.84 4.02
CA MET A 44 6.37 -11.82 3.01
C MET A 44 5.48 -10.70 3.57
N GLN A 45 4.43 -11.04 4.32
CA GLN A 45 3.55 -10.05 4.95
C GLN A 45 4.31 -9.19 5.98
N ALA A 46 5.20 -9.80 6.77
CA ALA A 46 6.06 -9.06 7.69
C ALA A 46 6.98 -8.07 6.94
N GLN A 47 7.59 -8.48 5.84
CA GLN A 47 8.46 -7.58 5.04
C GLN A 47 7.67 -6.44 4.38
N ILE A 48 6.44 -6.69 3.92
CA ILE A 48 5.56 -5.63 3.41
C ILE A 48 5.27 -4.60 4.50
N ARG A 49 4.97 -5.06 5.73
CA ARG A 49 4.75 -4.19 6.89
C ARG A 49 6.00 -3.37 7.22
N ASP A 50 7.15 -4.02 7.35
CA ASP A 50 8.41 -3.38 7.71
C ASP A 50 8.78 -2.27 6.69
N GLU A 51 8.58 -2.54 5.40
CA GLU A 51 8.84 -1.55 4.33
C GLU A 51 7.81 -0.41 4.35
N ALA A 52 6.53 -0.70 4.57
CA ALA A 52 5.50 0.34 4.69
C ALA A 52 5.80 1.29 5.87
N GLU A 53 6.25 0.75 7.00
CA GLU A 53 6.68 1.53 8.17
C GLU A 53 7.94 2.36 7.87
N ALA A 54 8.90 1.80 7.14
CA ALA A 54 10.15 2.47 6.78
C ALA A 54 9.93 3.64 5.80
N ILE A 55 9.03 3.48 4.82
CA ILE A 55 8.63 4.55 3.89
C ILE A 55 7.85 5.64 4.63
N GLY A 56 6.98 5.26 5.56
CA GLY A 56 6.12 6.16 6.30
C GLY A 56 4.97 6.75 5.47
N GLY A 57 3.96 7.28 6.15
CA GLY A 57 2.75 7.80 5.49
C GLY A 57 1.96 6.72 4.73
N ILE A 58 2.05 5.46 5.18
CA ILE A 58 1.31 4.33 4.62
C ILE A 58 0.43 3.71 5.72
N THR A 59 -0.87 3.67 5.48
CA THR A 59 -1.81 2.84 6.24
C THR A 59 -1.94 1.50 5.53
N LEU A 60 -1.43 0.43 6.14
CA LEU A 60 -1.48 -0.92 5.59
C LEU A 60 -2.74 -1.67 6.05
N LEU A 61 -3.56 -2.13 5.11
CA LEU A 61 -4.68 -3.03 5.34
C LEU A 61 -4.25 -4.47 5.00
N GLU A 62 -4.19 -5.34 5.99
CA GLU A 62 -3.70 -6.70 5.79
C GLU A 62 -4.83 -7.71 5.79
N SER A 63 -4.80 -8.64 4.83
CA SER A 63 -5.76 -9.74 4.74
C SER A 63 -5.10 -11.10 4.60
N ASP A 64 -5.78 -12.10 5.15
CA ASP A 64 -5.43 -13.51 5.10
C ASP A 64 -6.55 -14.27 4.38
N GLY A 65 -6.25 -14.74 3.17
CA GLY A 65 -7.16 -15.52 2.34
C GLY A 65 -7.51 -16.89 2.93
N ARG A 66 -6.76 -17.38 3.94
CA ARG A 66 -7.04 -18.62 4.68
C ARG A 66 -7.26 -19.83 3.76
N SER A 67 -6.49 -19.92 2.68
CA SER A 67 -6.62 -20.95 1.65
C SER A 67 -8.05 -21.07 1.08
N SER A 68 -8.78 -19.95 0.99
CA SER A 68 -10.15 -19.87 0.48
C SER A 68 -10.30 -18.73 -0.53
N VAL A 69 -10.60 -19.08 -1.80
CA VAL A 69 -10.87 -18.09 -2.86
C VAL A 69 -12.03 -17.16 -2.48
N PRO A 70 -13.20 -17.64 -2.01
CA PRO A 70 -14.28 -16.75 -1.61
C PRO A 70 -13.89 -15.77 -0.50
N THR A 71 -13.03 -16.21 0.43
CA THR A 71 -12.52 -15.36 1.49
C THR A 71 -11.60 -14.28 0.93
N GLN A 72 -10.61 -14.67 0.13
CA GLN A 72 -9.66 -13.73 -0.45
C GLN A 72 -10.36 -12.71 -1.39
N THR A 73 -11.40 -13.13 -2.12
CA THR A 73 -12.25 -12.23 -2.91
C THR A 73 -12.95 -11.19 -2.02
N ALA A 74 -13.61 -11.64 -0.94
CA ALA A 74 -14.31 -10.73 -0.02
C ALA A 74 -13.34 -9.74 0.66
N ASP A 75 -12.12 -10.16 0.94
CA ASP A 75 -11.08 -9.29 1.51
C ASP A 75 -10.64 -8.20 0.52
N VAL A 76 -10.51 -8.52 -0.78
CA VAL A 76 -10.24 -7.53 -1.84
C VAL A 76 -11.39 -6.53 -1.96
N GLU A 77 -12.65 -7.00 -1.99
CA GLU A 77 -13.84 -6.13 -2.00
C GLU A 77 -13.87 -5.19 -0.79
N ALA A 78 -13.55 -5.72 0.40
CA ALA A 78 -13.48 -4.93 1.62
C ALA A 78 -12.36 -3.89 1.57
N ALA A 79 -11.21 -4.19 0.97
CA ALA A 79 -10.12 -3.22 0.79
C ALA A 79 -10.53 -2.08 -0.16
N ILE A 80 -11.22 -2.38 -1.26
CA ILE A 80 -11.76 -1.38 -2.18
C ILE A 80 -12.73 -0.44 -1.43
N ILE A 81 -13.66 -1.01 -0.65
CA ILE A 81 -14.65 -0.23 0.14
C ILE A 81 -13.97 0.65 1.18
N GLN A 82 -12.89 0.18 1.80
CA GLN A 82 -12.09 0.93 2.76
C GLN A 82 -11.22 2.03 2.13
N GLY A 83 -11.26 2.18 0.80
CA GLY A 83 -10.52 3.22 0.09
C GLY A 83 -9.04 2.90 -0.08
N ALA A 84 -8.68 1.61 -0.23
CA ALA A 84 -7.34 1.24 -0.64
C ALA A 84 -6.99 1.89 -1.98
N GLN A 85 -5.82 2.52 -2.05
CA GLN A 85 -5.30 3.21 -3.22
C GLN A 85 -4.38 2.29 -4.05
N ALA A 86 -3.78 1.30 -3.38
CA ALA A 86 -3.03 0.23 -4.02
C ALA A 86 -3.33 -1.13 -3.39
N LEU A 87 -3.15 -2.20 -4.17
CA LEU A 87 -3.29 -3.59 -3.75
C LEU A 87 -2.03 -4.38 -4.14
N VAL A 88 -1.37 -4.98 -3.15
CA VAL A 88 -0.31 -5.97 -3.33
C VAL A 88 -0.89 -7.35 -3.04
N ILE A 89 -1.00 -8.21 -4.06
CA ILE A 89 -1.72 -9.48 -3.93
C ILE A 89 -0.92 -10.67 -4.44
N SER A 90 -0.86 -11.73 -3.63
CA SER A 90 -0.54 -13.08 -4.08
C SER A 90 -1.83 -13.90 -4.15
N PRO A 91 -2.40 -14.13 -5.35
CA PRO A 91 -3.65 -14.87 -5.48
C PRO A 91 -3.50 -16.33 -5.02
N LEU A 92 -4.49 -16.85 -4.29
CA LEU A 92 -4.53 -18.28 -3.95
C LEU A 92 -4.61 -19.14 -5.21
N ASP A 93 -5.52 -18.77 -6.11
CA ASP A 93 -5.70 -19.37 -7.43
C ASP A 93 -5.70 -18.26 -8.49
N VAL A 94 -4.81 -18.37 -9.47
CA VAL A 94 -4.55 -17.31 -10.46
C VAL A 94 -5.75 -17.04 -11.37
N ALA A 95 -6.57 -18.04 -11.67
CA ALA A 95 -7.72 -17.91 -12.55
C ALA A 95 -8.97 -17.48 -11.76
N ALA A 96 -9.20 -18.10 -10.61
CA ALA A 96 -10.38 -17.83 -9.80
C ALA A 96 -10.34 -16.45 -9.14
N MET A 97 -9.15 -15.88 -8.90
CA MET A 97 -8.99 -14.53 -8.36
C MET A 97 -9.06 -13.43 -9.43
N ALA A 98 -8.95 -13.75 -10.73
CA ALA A 98 -8.94 -12.76 -11.80
C ALA A 98 -10.13 -11.77 -11.75
N PRO A 99 -11.39 -12.20 -11.50
CA PRO A 99 -12.52 -11.26 -11.40
C PRO A 99 -12.37 -10.25 -10.25
N ALA A 100 -11.90 -10.68 -9.08
CA ALA A 100 -11.70 -9.80 -7.92
C ALA A 100 -10.57 -8.79 -8.18
N VAL A 101 -9.50 -9.23 -8.85
CA VAL A 101 -8.40 -8.35 -9.22
C VAL A 101 -8.82 -7.33 -10.28
N GLN A 102 -9.61 -7.74 -11.28
CA GLN A 102 -10.17 -6.81 -12.26
C GLN A 102 -11.08 -5.77 -11.59
N GLN A 103 -11.90 -6.18 -10.62
CA GLN A 103 -12.73 -5.26 -9.85
C GLN A 103 -11.92 -4.19 -9.11
N ALA A 104 -10.76 -4.55 -8.54
CA ALA A 104 -9.85 -3.59 -7.91
C ALA A 104 -9.29 -2.58 -8.93
N VAL A 105 -8.84 -3.06 -10.09
CA VAL A 105 -8.36 -2.20 -11.18
C VAL A 105 -9.46 -1.24 -11.66
N ASP A 106 -10.67 -1.75 -11.89
CA ASP A 106 -11.82 -0.97 -12.37
C ASP A 106 -12.26 0.09 -11.35
N ALA A 107 -12.04 -0.17 -10.06
CA ALA A 107 -12.25 0.79 -8.98
C ALA A 107 -11.14 1.86 -8.88
N GLY A 108 -10.12 1.81 -9.73
CA GLY A 108 -8.98 2.73 -9.73
C GLY A 108 -7.89 2.39 -8.73
N VAL A 109 -7.92 1.21 -8.13
CA VAL A 109 -6.86 0.73 -7.23
C VAL A 109 -5.66 0.31 -8.07
N VAL A 110 -4.46 0.81 -7.72
CA VAL A 110 -3.23 0.37 -8.37
C VAL A 110 -2.88 -1.04 -7.93
N VAL A 111 -2.90 -2.00 -8.84
CA VAL A 111 -2.66 -3.42 -8.51
C VAL A 111 -1.24 -3.85 -8.88
N VAL A 112 -0.55 -4.48 -7.94
CA VAL A 112 0.69 -5.23 -8.16
C VAL A 112 0.49 -6.68 -7.68
N THR A 113 0.80 -7.65 -8.54
CA THR A 113 0.80 -9.06 -8.13
C THR A 113 2.17 -9.45 -7.59
N VAL A 114 2.22 -10.30 -6.57
CA VAL A 114 3.46 -10.80 -5.97
C VAL A 114 3.42 -12.32 -5.83
N ASP A 115 4.56 -13.01 -5.98
CA ASP A 115 4.72 -14.47 -5.96
C ASP A 115 4.02 -15.19 -7.13
N ARG A 116 2.69 -15.01 -7.24
CA ARG A 116 1.83 -15.63 -8.24
C ARG A 116 1.24 -14.58 -9.16
N ARG A 117 1.39 -14.79 -10.47
CA ARG A 117 0.86 -13.88 -11.50
C ARG A 117 -0.58 -14.22 -11.84
N VAL A 118 -1.46 -13.23 -11.82
CA VAL A 118 -2.79 -13.33 -12.42
C VAL A 118 -2.69 -13.03 -13.92
N GLU A 119 -3.30 -13.86 -14.75
CA GLU A 119 -3.38 -13.67 -16.20
C GLU A 119 -4.79 -13.22 -16.61
N GLY A 120 -4.92 -12.54 -17.75
CA GLY A 120 -6.23 -12.14 -18.30
C GLY A 120 -6.90 -10.95 -17.60
N VAL A 121 -6.16 -10.20 -16.79
CA VAL A 121 -6.60 -8.95 -16.18
C VAL A 121 -5.80 -7.80 -16.77
N ASP A 122 -6.49 -6.86 -17.42
CA ASP A 122 -5.88 -5.66 -17.97
C ASP A 122 -5.74 -4.61 -16.86
N GLY A 123 -4.63 -3.86 -16.87
CA GLY A 123 -4.40 -2.75 -15.92
C GLY A 123 -3.66 -3.12 -14.63
N ILE A 124 -3.21 -4.38 -14.47
CA ILE A 124 -2.20 -4.72 -13.46
C ILE A 124 -0.90 -3.94 -13.78
N LEU A 125 -0.42 -3.14 -12.83
CA LEU A 125 0.75 -2.30 -13.02
C LEU A 125 2.03 -3.12 -13.19
N ALA A 126 2.20 -4.13 -12.32
CA ALA A 126 3.41 -4.93 -12.30
C ALA A 126 3.17 -6.32 -11.67
N HIS A 127 4.13 -7.20 -11.90
CA HIS A 127 4.26 -8.46 -11.19
C HIS A 127 5.67 -8.58 -10.62
N VAL A 128 5.77 -8.95 -9.35
CA VAL A 128 7.04 -9.19 -8.65
C VAL A 128 7.08 -10.65 -8.20
N GLY A 129 7.98 -11.45 -8.77
CA GLY A 129 8.06 -12.86 -8.45
C GLY A 129 9.37 -13.48 -8.90
N ALA A 130 9.63 -14.70 -8.42
CA ALA A 130 10.76 -15.48 -8.87
C ALA A 130 10.54 -16.01 -10.30
N ASP A 131 11.63 -16.30 -11.00
CA ASP A 131 11.55 -17.12 -12.21
C ASP A 131 11.38 -18.59 -11.81
N ASN A 132 10.13 -19.00 -11.65
CA ASN A 132 9.79 -20.38 -11.28
C ASN A 132 10.11 -21.40 -12.38
N VAL A 133 10.27 -20.98 -13.65
CA VAL A 133 10.71 -21.88 -14.73
C VAL A 133 12.19 -22.20 -14.56
N LEU A 134 13.01 -21.19 -14.27
CA LEU A 134 14.43 -21.39 -13.95
C LEU A 134 14.61 -22.14 -12.64
N GLY A 135 13.86 -21.79 -11.59
CA GLY A 135 13.95 -22.43 -10.27
C GLY A 135 13.57 -23.91 -10.25
N GLY A 136 12.77 -24.36 -11.22
CA GLY A 136 12.39 -25.78 -11.37
C GLY A 136 13.35 -26.64 -12.21
N ARG A 137 14.39 -26.05 -12.81
CA ARG A 137 15.42 -26.77 -13.59
C ARG A 137 16.58 -27.21 -12.72
#